data_AF-A0A7S3FG89-F1
#
_entry.id   AF-A0A7S3FG89-F1
#
_cell.length_a   1.000
_cell.length_b   1.000
_cell.length_c   1.000
_cell.angle_alpha   90.00
_cell.angle_beta   90.00
_cell.angle_gamma   90.00
#
_symmetry.space_group_name_H-M   'P 1'
#
loop_
_entity.id
_entity.type
_entity.pdbx_description
1 polymer ?
#
loop_
_entity_poly.entity_id
_entity_poly.type
_entity_poly.pdbx_seq_one_letter_code
_entity_poly.pdbx_strand_id
1 'polypeptide(L)'
;MSGPMLRDGRRFRKPSHFSLQEWTSNRWFAAAVRWVDGAVDAGGVGGGSAAAGAEVEAQAALIKPLLVEWETLVRTGRERRPGQLDALLSELGPMPSSAAPDELALWTAALLNPFPTLGVALEIRPEVLTAPSAARRLQVVLLGLRDSIRRLRQTPRGEPLFD
;
A
#
# COMPACT_ATOMS: atom_id res chain seq x y z
N MET A 1 11.22 -0.56 21.11
CA MET A 1 12.16 0.51 20.72
C MET A 1 12.71 0.17 19.34
N SER A 2 12.44 0.97 18.30
CA SER A 2 12.93 0.68 16.94
C SER A 2 14.41 1.02 16.80
N GLY A 3 15.19 0.11 16.22
CA GLY A 3 16.62 0.29 15.96
C GLY A 3 16.93 1.34 14.89
N PRO A 4 18.21 1.70 14.71
CA PRO A 4 18.66 2.63 13.68
C PRO A 4 18.43 2.06 12.27
N MET A 5 18.03 2.92 11.33
CA MET A 5 17.75 2.63 9.92
C MET A 5 18.88 3.16 9.03
N LEU A 6 19.06 2.60 7.83
CA LEU A 6 20.14 2.96 6.90
C LEU A 6 19.61 3.75 5.70
N ARG A 7 20.30 4.84 5.33
CA ARG A 7 20.12 5.58 4.07
C ARG A 7 21.46 6.18 3.64
N ASP A 8 21.84 5.99 2.38
CA ASP A 8 23.09 6.50 1.79
C ASP A 8 24.34 6.14 2.62
N GLY A 9 24.38 4.91 3.13
CA GLY A 9 25.47 4.39 3.97
C GLY A 9 25.52 4.97 5.39
N ARG A 10 24.55 5.80 5.80
CA ARG A 10 24.50 6.44 7.11
C ARG A 10 23.31 5.95 7.93
N ARG A 11 23.53 5.78 9.23
CA ARG A 11 22.48 5.37 10.17
C ARG A 11 21.70 6.58 10.66
N PHE A 12 20.38 6.49 10.68
CA PHE A 12 19.49 7.47 11.28
C PHE A 12 18.45 6.78 12.17
N ARG A 13 17.96 7.45 13.21
CA ARG A 13 16.84 6.94 13.99
C ARG A 13 15.53 7.50 13.43
N LYS A 14 14.49 6.64 13.41
CA LYS A 14 13.14 7.06 13.06
C LYS A 14 12.71 8.21 13.99
N PRO A 15 12.07 9.27 13.47
CA PRO A 15 11.54 10.33 14.31
C PRO A 15 10.56 9.75 15.32
N SER A 16 10.72 10.09 16.59
CA SER A 16 9.73 9.80 17.64
C SER A 16 8.58 10.79 17.64
N HIS A 17 8.66 11.85 16.81
CA HIS A 17 7.68 12.92 16.75
C HIS A 17 7.52 13.44 15.32
N PHE A 18 6.28 13.70 14.93
CA PHE A 18 5.91 14.36 13.69
C PHE A 18 5.30 15.71 14.05
N SER A 19 5.73 16.78 13.39
CA SER A 19 5.13 18.10 13.53
C SER A 19 4.27 18.41 12.31
N LEU A 20 3.01 18.79 12.55
CA LEU A 20 2.15 19.34 11.50
C LEU A 20 2.64 20.76 11.18
N GLN A 21 2.90 21.03 9.91
CA GLN A 21 3.27 22.35 9.42
C GLN A 21 2.17 22.83 8.46
N GLU A 22 1.84 24.10 8.54
CA GLU A 22 0.87 24.76 7.66
C GLU A 22 1.59 25.80 6.81
N TRP A 23 1.40 25.74 5.50
CA TRP A 23 1.87 26.79 4.61
C TRP A 23 0.79 27.15 3.60
N THR A 24 0.42 28.43 3.61
CA THR A 24 -0.57 29.17 2.77
C THR A 24 -1.99 28.60 2.76
N SER A 25 -2.18 27.32 2.45
CA SER A 25 -3.46 26.60 2.46
C SER A 25 -3.29 25.07 2.44
N ASN A 26 -2.06 24.56 2.53
CA ASN A 26 -1.75 23.13 2.55
C ASN A 26 -1.19 22.69 3.91
N ARG A 27 -1.62 21.51 4.36
CA ARG A 27 -1.12 20.82 5.55
C ARG A 27 -0.13 19.75 5.16
N TRP A 28 1.05 19.76 5.77
CA TRP A 28 2.08 18.75 5.55
C TRP A 28 2.68 18.31 6.89
N PHE A 29 3.12 17.07 6.97
CA PHE A 29 3.83 16.56 8.14
C PHE A 29 5.33 16.67 7.89
N ALA A 30 6.01 17.40 8.76
CA ALA A 30 7.47 17.45 8.80
C ALA A 30 7.98 16.61 9.98
N ALA A 31 9.04 15.85 9.75
CA ALA A 31 9.73 15.14 10.81
C ALA A 31 11.25 15.23 10.60
N ALA A 32 11.98 15.51 11.68
CA ALA A 32 13.43 15.58 11.67
C ALA A 32 14.02 14.20 12.00
N VAL A 33 14.97 13.75 11.20
CA VAL A 33 15.79 12.56 11.50
C VAL A 33 17.04 12.99 12.25
N ARG A 34 17.43 12.20 13.26
CA ARG A 34 18.76 12.34 13.90
C ARG A 34 19.68 11.28 13.32
N TRP A 35 20.75 11.74 12.66
CA TRP A 35 21.85 10.90 12.24
C TRP A 35 22.62 10.38 13.46
N VAL A 36 23.04 9.12 13.43
CA VAL A 36 23.77 8.49 14.53
C VAL A 36 25.12 8.05 14.01
N ASP A 37 26.19 8.47 14.69
CA ASP A 37 27.55 8.02 14.38
C ASP A 37 27.72 6.57 14.79
N GLY A 38 28.16 5.75 13.85
CA GLY A 38 28.47 4.35 14.08
C GLY A 38 29.25 3.81 12.88
N ALA A 39 30.44 3.27 13.14
CA ALA A 39 31.25 2.62 12.14
C ALA A 39 30.41 1.58 11.38
N VAL A 40 30.62 1.51 10.06
CA VAL A 40 30.16 0.41 9.23
C VAL A 40 30.91 -0.84 9.66
N ASP A 41 30.34 -1.57 10.62
CA ASP A 41 30.69 -2.98 10.80
C ASP A 41 30.31 -3.68 9.50
N ALA A 42 31.32 -4.07 8.73
CA ALA A 42 31.21 -4.88 7.52
C ALA A 42 30.85 -6.34 7.86
N GLY A 43 29.88 -6.55 8.75
CA GLY A 43 29.47 -7.87 9.23
C GLY A 43 28.03 -7.85 9.69
N GLY A 44 27.14 -8.49 8.91
CA GLY A 44 25.76 -8.73 9.29
C GLY A 44 24.69 -8.57 8.19
N VAL A 45 25.03 -8.74 6.91
CA VAL A 45 24.02 -9.12 5.91
C VAL A 45 23.82 -10.63 6.07
N GLY A 46 22.73 -11.04 6.72
CA GLY A 46 22.44 -12.47 6.87
C GLY A 46 21.33 -12.72 7.88
N GLY A 47 20.12 -12.98 7.38
CA GLY A 47 19.00 -13.36 8.24
C GLY A 47 17.60 -12.98 7.77
N GLY A 48 17.42 -12.50 6.53
CA GLY A 48 16.11 -12.62 5.89
C GLY A 48 15.85 -14.10 5.67
N SER A 49 15.23 -14.76 6.65
CA SER A 49 14.92 -16.19 6.60
C SER A 49 14.20 -16.52 5.29
N ALA A 50 14.49 -17.67 4.68
CA ALA A 50 13.72 -18.18 3.54
C ALA A 50 12.21 -18.18 3.82
N ALA A 51 11.81 -18.32 5.09
CA ALA A 51 10.41 -18.20 5.52
C ALA A 51 9.81 -16.81 5.28
N ALA A 52 10.57 -15.73 5.48
CA ALA A 52 10.12 -14.36 5.23
C ALA A 52 9.98 -14.08 3.72
N GLY A 53 10.88 -14.64 2.90
CA GLY A 53 10.75 -14.61 1.44
C GLY A 53 9.51 -15.38 0.97
N ALA A 54 9.32 -16.60 1.48
CA ALA A 54 8.16 -17.44 1.18
C ALA A 54 6.83 -16.79 1.60
N GLU A 55 6.80 -16.07 2.73
CA GLU A 55 5.62 -15.33 3.17
C GLU A 55 5.27 -14.20 2.19
N VAL A 56 6.27 -13.43 1.74
CA VAL A 56 6.08 -12.34 0.76
C VAL A 56 5.55 -12.89 -0.56
N GLU A 57 6.15 -13.97 -1.06
CA GLU A 57 5.70 -14.63 -2.30
C GLU A 57 4.26 -15.15 -2.16
N ALA A 58 3.95 -15.79 -1.04
CA ALA A 58 2.60 -16.29 -0.75
C ALA A 58 1.58 -15.14 -0.70
N GLN A 59 1.91 -14.02 -0.05
CA GLN A 59 1.04 -12.85 -0.01
C GLN A 59 0.84 -12.23 -1.39
N ALA A 60 1.92 -12.05 -2.17
CA ALA A 60 1.86 -11.50 -3.51
C ALA A 60 1.00 -12.37 -4.46
N ALA A 61 1.10 -13.69 -4.34
CA ALA A 61 0.32 -14.63 -5.14
C ALA A 61 -1.20 -14.54 -4.90
N LEU A 62 -1.63 -14.06 -3.72
CA LEU A 62 -3.05 -13.89 -3.39
C LEU A 62 -3.70 -12.65 -4.03
N ILE A 63 -2.91 -11.65 -4.42
CA ILE A 63 -3.46 -10.36 -4.88
C ILE A 63 -4.24 -10.53 -6.19
N LYS A 64 -3.64 -11.18 -7.20
CA LYS A 64 -4.26 -11.32 -8.53
C LYS A 64 -5.66 -11.96 -8.49
N PRO A 65 -5.89 -13.14 -7.88
CA PRO A 65 -7.22 -13.73 -7.86
C PRO A 65 -8.24 -12.87 -7.09
N LEU A 66 -7.82 -12.18 -6.02
CA LEU A 66 -8.69 -11.27 -5.29
C LEU A 66 -9.04 -10.01 -6.11
N LEU A 67 -8.10 -9.48 -6.89
CA LEU A 67 -8.35 -8.36 -7.78
C LEU A 67 -9.35 -8.73 -8.87
N VAL A 68 -9.23 -9.90 -9.50
CA VAL A 68 -10.21 -10.36 -10.50
C VAL A 68 -11.62 -10.38 -9.94
N GLU A 69 -11.78 -10.87 -8.70
CA GLU A 69 -13.07 -10.84 -8.02
C GLU A 69 -13.55 -9.42 -7.74
N TRP A 70 -12.68 -8.60 -7.16
CA TRP A 70 -12.97 -7.21 -6.83
C TRP A 70 -13.38 -6.40 -8.06
N GLU A 71 -12.66 -6.52 -9.17
CA GLU A 71 -12.97 -5.83 -10.41
C GLU A 71 -14.34 -6.26 -10.96
N THR A 72 -14.67 -7.55 -10.88
CA THR A 72 -16.00 -8.06 -11.26
C THR A 72 -17.11 -7.41 -10.43
N LEU A 73 -16.90 -7.32 -9.11
CA LEU A 73 -17.85 -6.66 -8.21
C LEU A 73 -17.97 -5.15 -8.48
N VAL A 74 -16.88 -4.48 -8.85
CA VAL A 74 -16.89 -3.05 -9.19
C VAL A 74 -17.65 -2.80 -10.49
N ARG A 75 -17.36 -3.57 -11.55
CA ARG A 75 -18.03 -3.46 -12.86
C ARG A 75 -19.52 -3.75 -12.79
N THR A 76 -19.97 -4.60 -11.87
CA THR A 76 -21.38 -5.02 -11.77
C THR A 76 -22.30 -4.02 -11.06
N GLY A 77 -21.79 -2.88 -10.59
CA GLY A 77 -22.66 -1.80 -10.10
C GLY A 77 -22.04 -0.73 -9.22
N ARG A 78 -20.72 -0.50 -9.30
CA ARG A 78 -20.03 0.52 -8.48
C ARG A 78 -19.28 1.55 -9.29
N GLU A 79 -19.18 1.37 -10.60
CA GLU A 79 -18.71 2.45 -11.46
C GLU A 79 -19.69 3.62 -11.43
N ARG A 80 -19.17 4.83 -11.26
CA ARG A 80 -20.01 6.05 -11.34
C ARG A 80 -20.30 6.45 -12.78
N ARG A 81 -19.44 6.00 -13.69
CA ARG A 81 -19.53 6.22 -15.13
C ARG A 81 -19.14 4.91 -15.82
N PRO A 82 -19.84 4.51 -16.89
CA PRO A 82 -19.49 3.28 -17.62
C PRO A 82 -18.01 3.27 -18.05
N GLY A 83 -17.30 2.18 -17.76
CA GLY A 83 -15.90 2.01 -18.15
C GLY A 83 -14.89 2.81 -17.32
N GLN A 84 -15.31 3.36 -16.18
CA GLN A 84 -14.43 4.08 -15.26
C GLN A 84 -13.25 3.22 -14.79
N LEU A 85 -13.50 1.95 -14.46
CA LEU A 85 -12.46 1.04 -14.01
C LEU A 85 -11.46 0.72 -15.13
N ASP A 86 -11.94 0.52 -16.35
CA ASP A 86 -11.08 0.19 -17.49
C ASP A 86 -10.19 1.39 -17.87
N ALA A 87 -10.72 2.62 -17.80
CA ALA A 87 -9.92 3.84 -17.96
C ALA A 87 -8.82 3.93 -16.89
N LEU A 88 -9.17 3.66 -15.63
CA LEU A 88 -8.22 3.66 -14.53
C LEU A 88 -7.12 2.60 -14.69
N LEU A 89 -7.48 1.38 -15.10
CA LEU A 89 -6.52 0.30 -15.36
C LEU A 89 -5.58 0.66 -16.53
N SER A 90 -6.10 1.34 -17.56
CA SER A 90 -5.29 1.86 -18.66
C SER A 90 -4.27 2.89 -18.19
N GLU A 91 -4.68 3.83 -17.32
CA GLU A 91 -3.80 4.87 -16.75
C GLU A 91 -2.74 4.31 -15.80
N LEU A 92 -3.09 3.32 -14.97
CA LEU A 92 -2.18 2.62 -14.06
C LEU A 92 -1.09 1.82 -14.79
N GLY A 93 -1.36 1.42 -16.02
CA GLY A 93 -0.50 0.52 -16.78
C GLY A 93 -0.56 -0.93 -16.28
N PRO A 94 0.31 -1.80 -16.83
CA PRO A 94 0.24 -3.23 -16.57
C PRO A 94 0.49 -3.55 -15.10
N MET A 95 -0.28 -4.49 -14.56
CA MET A 95 -0.09 -5.00 -13.21
C MET A 95 1.30 -5.65 -13.05
N PRO A 96 2.09 -5.26 -12.03
CA PRO A 96 3.38 -5.89 -11.76
C PRO A 96 3.26 -7.40 -11.43
N SER A 97 4.36 -8.13 -11.66
CA SER A 97 4.46 -9.54 -11.30
C SER A 97 4.46 -9.75 -9.78
N SER A 98 4.03 -10.92 -9.31
CA SER A 98 4.19 -11.33 -7.90
C SER A 98 5.67 -11.43 -7.48
N ALA A 99 6.59 -11.53 -8.43
CA ALA A 99 8.04 -11.44 -8.19
C ALA A 99 8.52 -10.01 -7.89
N ALA A 100 7.68 -8.98 -8.09
CA ALA A 100 7.93 -7.58 -7.75
C ALA A 100 6.95 -7.10 -6.67
N PRO A 101 7.05 -7.61 -5.42
CA PRO A 101 6.02 -7.47 -4.40
C PRO A 101 5.77 -6.02 -3.96
N ASP A 102 6.80 -5.18 -3.96
CA ASP A 102 6.66 -3.75 -3.65
C ASP A 102 5.87 -3.00 -4.72
N GLU A 103 6.21 -3.22 -5.99
CA GLU A 103 5.52 -2.61 -7.13
C GLU A 103 4.07 -3.09 -7.18
N LEU A 104 3.84 -4.40 -6.99
CA LEU A 104 2.50 -4.97 -6.94
C LEU A 104 1.66 -4.35 -5.82
N ALA A 105 2.22 -4.17 -4.62
CA ALA A 105 1.51 -3.55 -3.52
C ALA A 105 1.16 -2.08 -3.80
N LEU A 106 2.10 -1.30 -4.33
CA LEU A 106 1.89 0.11 -4.67
C LEU A 106 0.86 0.27 -5.79
N TRP A 107 0.98 -0.53 -6.85
CA TRP A 107 0.03 -0.58 -7.96
C TRP A 107 -1.39 -0.92 -7.46
N THR A 108 -1.51 -1.94 -6.60
CA THR A 108 -2.81 -2.35 -6.05
C THR A 108 -3.41 -1.27 -5.14
N ALA A 109 -2.59 -0.60 -4.32
CA ALA A 109 -3.07 0.50 -3.48
C ALA A 109 -3.57 1.69 -4.30
N ALA A 110 -2.90 2.00 -5.42
CA ALA A 110 -3.33 3.03 -6.34
C ALA A 110 -4.64 2.67 -7.06
N LEU A 111 -4.84 1.40 -7.41
CA LEU A 111 -6.11 0.91 -7.97
C LEU A 111 -7.27 0.97 -6.96
N LEU A 112 -7.03 0.60 -5.70
CA LEU A 112 -8.07 0.60 -4.65
C LEU A 112 -8.49 2.01 -4.24
N ASN A 113 -7.55 2.95 -4.17
CA ASN A 113 -7.80 4.35 -3.80
C ASN A 113 -7.32 5.33 -4.89
N PRO A 114 -7.96 5.32 -6.07
CA PRO A 114 -7.56 6.16 -7.20
C PRO A 114 -7.99 7.61 -7.01
N PHE A 115 -7.52 8.48 -7.91
CA PHE A 115 -8.02 9.84 -8.06
C PHE A 115 -8.52 10.05 -9.51
N PRO A 116 -9.80 10.42 -9.73
CA PRO A 116 -10.88 10.54 -8.73
C PRO A 116 -11.24 9.20 -8.07
N THR A 117 -11.69 9.23 -6.81
CA THR A 117 -11.99 8.01 -6.03
C THR A 117 -13.10 7.17 -6.67
N LEU A 118 -13.05 5.85 -6.45
CA LEU A 118 -14.17 4.92 -6.71
C LEU A 118 -15.15 4.88 -5.53
N GLY A 119 -14.69 5.10 -4.31
CA GLY A 119 -15.51 4.99 -3.09
C GLY A 119 -15.81 3.55 -2.68
N VAL A 120 -14.95 2.59 -3.08
CA VAL A 120 -15.18 1.15 -2.85
C VAL A 120 -14.23 0.50 -1.84
N ALA A 121 -13.21 1.23 -1.38
CA ALA A 121 -12.26 0.76 -0.38
C ALA A 121 -11.93 1.88 0.63
N LEU A 122 -11.55 1.49 1.86
CA LEU A 122 -10.96 2.39 2.83
C LEU A 122 -9.63 2.95 2.29
N GLU A 123 -9.27 4.15 2.74
CA GLU A 123 -8.02 4.79 2.32
C GLU A 123 -6.81 4.08 2.94
N ILE A 124 -6.06 3.32 2.11
CA ILE A 124 -4.89 2.54 2.55
C ILE A 124 -3.55 3.16 2.12
N ARG A 125 -3.54 4.17 1.24
CA ARG A 125 -2.29 4.69 0.65
C ARG A 125 -1.30 5.23 1.69
N PRO A 126 -1.69 6.00 2.73
CA PRO A 126 -0.74 6.49 3.72
C PRO A 126 0.00 5.34 4.42
N GLU A 127 -0.70 4.24 4.71
CA GLU A 127 -0.09 3.10 5.39
C GLU A 127 0.82 2.30 4.45
N VAL A 128 0.41 2.06 3.20
CA VAL A 128 1.26 1.40 2.19
C VAL A 128 2.54 2.20 1.91
N LEU A 129 2.43 3.52 1.80
CA LEU A 129 3.59 4.39 1.51
C LEU A 129 4.57 4.47 2.69
N THR A 130 4.09 4.35 3.93
CA THR A 130 4.92 4.42 5.14
C THR A 130 5.37 3.07 5.68
N ALA A 131 4.86 1.97 5.12
CA ALA A 131 5.21 0.61 5.50
C ALA A 131 6.72 0.34 5.29
N PRO A 132 7.39 -0.31 6.27
CA PRO A 132 8.84 -0.48 6.26
C PRO A 132 9.34 -1.62 5.35
N SER A 133 8.44 -2.43 4.78
CA SER A 133 8.79 -3.60 3.98
C SER A 133 7.68 -3.99 3.00
N ALA A 134 8.05 -4.74 1.95
CA ALA A 134 7.12 -5.33 1.00
C ALA A 134 6.06 -6.21 1.70
N ALA A 135 6.48 -7.05 2.65
CA ALA A 135 5.56 -7.86 3.46
C ALA A 135 4.48 -7.01 4.14
N ARG A 136 4.86 -5.89 4.76
CA ARG A 136 3.89 -5.00 5.40
C ARG A 136 2.99 -4.31 4.38
N ARG A 137 3.53 -3.87 3.24
CA ARG A 137 2.73 -3.27 2.16
C ARG A 137 1.68 -4.24 1.62
N LEU A 138 2.10 -5.47 1.30
CA LEU A 138 1.22 -6.54 0.84
C LEU A 138 0.15 -6.87 1.87
N GLN A 139 0.50 -6.93 3.16
CA GLN A 139 -0.47 -7.17 4.22
C GLN A 139 -1.56 -6.09 4.27
N VAL A 140 -1.17 -4.82 4.20
CA VAL A 140 -2.12 -3.69 4.20
C VAL A 140 -3.04 -3.75 2.99
N VAL A 141 -2.47 -4.00 1.81
CA VAL A 141 -3.23 -4.16 0.56
C VAL A 141 -4.20 -5.33 0.64
N LEU A 142 -3.76 -6.49 1.13
CA LEU A 142 -4.62 -7.68 1.25
C LEU A 142 -5.77 -7.46 2.23
N LEU A 143 -5.53 -6.78 3.34
CA LEU A 143 -6.58 -6.41 4.30
C LEU A 143 -7.58 -5.44 3.66
N GLY A 144 -7.10 -4.38 3.00
CA GLY A 144 -7.95 -3.41 2.32
C GLY A 144 -8.77 -4.02 1.19
N LEU A 145 -8.15 -4.87 0.36
CA LEU A 145 -8.80 -5.57 -0.75
C LEU A 145 -9.90 -6.53 -0.24
N ARG A 146 -9.60 -7.34 0.79
CA ARG A 146 -10.58 -8.25 1.38
C ARG A 146 -11.74 -7.51 2.04
N ASP A 147 -11.46 -6.41 2.74
CA ASP A 147 -12.50 -5.58 3.35
C ASP A 147 -13.41 -4.97 2.27
N SER A 148 -12.80 -4.43 1.21
CA SER A 148 -13.53 -3.89 0.05
C SER A 148 -14.43 -4.95 -0.58
N ILE A 149 -13.90 -6.13 -0.91
CA ILE A 149 -14.68 -7.26 -1.45
C ILE A 149 -15.84 -7.64 -0.53
N ARG A 150 -15.58 -7.77 0.78
CA ARG A 150 -16.60 -8.09 1.78
C ARG A 150 -17.74 -7.07 1.75
N ARG A 151 -17.43 -5.77 1.75
CA ARG A 151 -18.43 -4.69 1.70
C ARG A 151 -19.19 -4.67 0.38
N LEU A 152 -18.48 -4.86 -0.73
CA LEU A 152 -19.07 -4.94 -2.07
C LEU A 152 -20.11 -6.07 -2.18
N ARG A 153 -19.84 -7.22 -1.56
CA ARG A 153 -20.78 -8.34 -1.48
C ARG A 153 -21.99 -8.06 -0.57
N GLN A 154 -21.79 -7.33 0.52
CA GLN A 154 -22.81 -7.10 1.55
C GLN A 154 -23.70 -5.89 1.27
N THR A 155 -23.21 -4.91 0.53
CA THR A 155 -23.91 -3.64 0.31
C THR A 155 -24.77 -3.72 -0.95
N PRO A 156 -26.07 -3.41 -0.89
CA PRO A 156 -26.92 -3.31 -2.06
C PRO A 156 -26.36 -2.32 -3.09
N ARG A 157 -26.68 -2.53 -4.37
CA ARG A 157 -26.22 -1.64 -5.44
C ARG A 157 -26.85 -0.26 -5.27
N GLY A 158 -26.08 0.80 -5.57
CA GLY A 158 -26.53 2.19 -5.43
C GLY A 158 -26.39 2.79 -4.03
N GLU A 159 -26.26 1.96 -2.99
CA GLU A 159 -26.02 2.44 -1.62
C GLU A 159 -24.54 2.76 -1.39
N PRO A 160 -24.20 3.80 -0.59
CA PRO A 160 -22.83 4.08 -0.22
C PRO A 160 -22.20 2.92 0.57
N LEU A 161 -20.93 2.62 0.31
CA LEU A 161 -20.17 1.57 0.99
C LEU A 161 -19.58 2.02 2.34
N PHE A 162 -19.49 3.34 2.52
CA PHE A 162 -18.95 4.03 3.67
C PHE A 162 -19.87 5.21 3.98
N ASP A 163 -20.22 5.35 5.25
CA ASP A 163 -21.06 6.43 5.78
C ASP A 163 -20.33 7.78 5.78
#